data_AF-A0A7Y8IUE6-F1
#
_entry.id   AF-A0A7Y8IUE6-F1
#
_cell.length_a   1.000
_cell.length_b   1.000
_cell.length_c   1.000
_cell.angle_alpha   90.00
_cell.angle_beta   90.00
_cell.angle_gamma   90.00
#
_symmetry.space_group_name_H-M   'P 1'
#
loop_
_entity.id
_entity.type
_entity.pdbx_description
1 polymer ?
#
loop_
_entity_poly.entity_id
_entity_poly.type
_entity_poly.pdbx_seq_one_letter_code
_entity_poly.pdbx_strand_id
1 'polypeptide(L)'
;MSEERKISNVANLAQKKLMGPDQKVEELIMDCIHLQQEIGLLTPIVLFLSPSFNIQNTMEPEMSNLGRLKIRDKLEQFSSPGKIKFEYLLSIRELENKLGNLAELLEEEEFDLNKFRCRLTEDQYDWLVSHKKEIKKHLRGIELK
;
A
#
# COMPACT_ATOMS: atom_id res chain seq x y z
N MET A 1 10.56 -21.42 -18.72
CA MET A 1 9.36 -21.06 -17.92
C MET A 1 8.21 -21.96 -18.39
N SER A 2 7.59 -22.75 -17.49
CA SER A 2 6.58 -23.74 -17.90
C SER A 2 5.29 -23.08 -18.39
N GLU A 3 4.62 -23.73 -19.35
CA GLU A 3 3.35 -23.26 -19.95
C GLU A 3 2.23 -23.07 -18.91
N GLU A 4 2.26 -23.83 -17.82
CA GLU A 4 1.33 -23.72 -16.68
C GLU A 4 1.35 -22.33 -16.03
N ARG A 5 2.54 -21.70 -15.90
CA ARG A 5 2.63 -20.33 -15.36
C ARG A 5 2.02 -19.29 -16.28
N LYS A 6 2.06 -19.51 -17.61
CA LYS A 6 1.45 -18.58 -18.58
C LYS A 6 -0.08 -18.68 -18.53
N ILE A 7 -0.62 -19.90 -18.44
CA ILE A 7 -2.07 -20.14 -18.35
C ILE A 7 -2.63 -19.57 -17.03
N SER A 8 -1.93 -19.77 -15.91
CA SER A 8 -2.32 -19.20 -14.61
C SER A 8 -2.30 -17.66 -14.62
N ASN A 9 -1.28 -17.04 -15.22
CA ASN A 9 -1.23 -15.58 -15.34
C ASN A 9 -2.35 -15.01 -16.24
N VAL A 10 -2.68 -15.68 -17.35
CA VAL A 10 -3.76 -15.24 -18.25
C VAL A 10 -5.13 -15.42 -17.59
N ALA A 11 -5.34 -16.51 -16.85
CA ALA A 11 -6.58 -16.76 -16.10
C ALA A 11 -6.77 -15.72 -14.98
N ASN A 12 -5.72 -15.39 -14.23
CA ASN A 12 -5.75 -14.34 -13.20
C ASN A 12 -6.02 -12.96 -13.82
N LEU A 13 -5.43 -12.66 -14.99
CA LEU A 13 -5.70 -11.41 -15.71
C LEU A 13 -7.16 -11.32 -16.21
N ALA A 14 -7.71 -12.44 -16.69
CA ALA A 14 -9.09 -12.53 -17.15
C ALA A 14 -10.10 -12.42 -15.99
N GLN A 15 -9.80 -13.02 -14.84
CA GLN A 15 -10.62 -12.90 -13.63
C GLN A 15 -10.62 -11.46 -13.10
N LYS A 16 -9.48 -10.76 -13.08
CA LYS A 16 -9.42 -9.32 -12.73
C LYS A 16 -10.26 -8.43 -13.65
N LYS A 17 -10.42 -8.80 -14.93
CA LYS A 17 -11.30 -8.09 -15.88
C LYS A 17 -12.78 -8.34 -15.65
N LEU A 18 -13.16 -9.43 -14.99
CA LEU A 18 -14.55 -9.83 -14.71
C LEU A 18 -15.03 -9.42 -13.31
N MET A 19 -14.15 -8.88 -12.46
CA MET A 19 -14.52 -8.41 -11.13
C MET A 19 -15.48 -7.21 -11.20
N GLY A 20 -16.57 -7.30 -10.43
CA GLY A 20 -17.48 -6.18 -10.21
C GLY A 20 -16.79 -5.01 -9.50
N PRO A 21 -17.34 -3.78 -9.62
CA PRO A 21 -16.74 -2.57 -9.04
C PRO A 21 -16.49 -2.69 -7.53
N ASP A 22 -17.44 -3.26 -6.78
CA ASP A 22 -17.27 -3.46 -5.33
C ASP A 22 -16.09 -4.38 -4.99
N GLN A 23 -15.89 -5.43 -5.78
CA GLN A 23 -14.84 -6.41 -5.53
C GLN A 23 -13.45 -5.83 -5.85
N LYS A 24 -13.39 -4.93 -6.83
CA LYS A 24 -12.19 -4.12 -7.10
C LYS A 24 -11.87 -3.17 -5.96
N VAL A 25 -12.90 -2.57 -5.34
CA VAL A 25 -12.72 -1.71 -4.15
C VAL A 25 -12.14 -2.52 -2.99
N GLU A 26 -12.68 -3.71 -2.71
CA GLU A 26 -12.14 -4.59 -1.66
C GLU A 26 -10.68 -4.96 -1.89
N GLU A 27 -10.32 -5.35 -3.12
CA GLU A 27 -8.93 -5.67 -3.48
C GLU A 27 -8.00 -4.45 -3.32
N LEU A 28 -8.43 -3.28 -3.79
CA LEU A 28 -7.66 -2.04 -3.64
C LEU A 28 -7.44 -1.65 -2.18
N ILE A 29 -8.44 -1.84 -1.32
CA ILE A 29 -8.31 -1.59 0.13
C ILE A 29 -7.24 -2.52 0.71
N MET A 30 -7.30 -3.82 0.40
CA MET A 30 -6.30 -4.78 0.87
C MET A 30 -4.90 -4.40 0.38
N ASP A 31 -4.74 -4.06 -0.89
CA ASP A 31 -3.46 -3.66 -1.44
C ASP A 31 -2.92 -2.38 -0.79
N CYS A 32 -3.77 -1.38 -0.53
CA CYS A 32 -3.37 -0.14 0.14
C CYS A 32 -2.87 -0.42 1.57
N ILE A 33 -3.58 -1.26 2.32
CA ILE A 33 -3.17 -1.65 3.68
C ILE A 33 -1.81 -2.35 3.65
N HIS A 34 -1.60 -3.29 2.74
CA HIS A 34 -0.32 -4.00 2.62
C HIS A 34 0.82 -3.05 2.26
N LEU A 35 0.61 -2.15 1.30
CA LEU A 35 1.62 -1.16 0.91
C LEU A 35 1.94 -0.19 2.05
N GLN A 36 0.93 0.28 2.80
CA GLN A 36 1.18 1.12 3.97
C GLN A 36 1.99 0.40 5.04
N GLN A 37 1.73 -0.89 5.29
CA GLN A 37 2.54 -1.70 6.21
C GLN A 37 3.99 -1.85 5.70
N GLU A 38 4.18 -2.09 4.40
CA GLU A 38 5.52 -2.16 3.81
C GLU A 38 6.27 -0.82 3.92
N ILE A 39 5.61 0.30 3.60
CA ILE A 39 6.16 1.65 3.79
C ILE A 39 6.51 1.88 5.25
N GLY A 40 5.66 1.48 6.19
CA GLY A 40 5.91 1.58 7.63
C GLY A 40 7.16 0.80 8.06
N LEU A 41 7.42 -0.37 7.46
CA LEU A 41 8.62 -1.17 7.72
C LEU A 41 9.89 -0.54 7.11
N LEU A 42 9.79 0.03 5.90
CA LEU A 42 10.92 0.60 5.17
C LEU A 42 11.29 2.01 5.65
N THR A 43 10.33 2.80 6.13
CA THR A 43 10.52 4.18 6.61
C THR A 43 11.67 4.32 7.61
N PRO A 44 11.72 3.59 8.74
CA PRO A 44 12.81 3.72 9.71
C PRO A 44 14.18 3.36 9.10
N ILE A 45 14.21 2.42 8.16
CA ILE A 45 15.43 2.01 7.45
C ILE A 45 15.93 3.14 6.54
N VAL A 46 15.05 3.74 5.75
CA VAL A 46 15.40 4.84 4.84
C VAL A 46 15.81 6.09 5.60
N LEU A 47 15.15 6.37 6.73
CA LEU A 47 15.55 7.45 7.63
C LEU A 47 16.95 7.20 8.19
N PHE A 48 17.26 5.97 8.62
CA PHE A 48 18.60 5.61 9.13
C PHE A 48 19.70 5.75 8.07
N LEU A 49 19.39 5.41 6.82
CA LEU A 49 20.34 5.46 5.71
C LEU A 49 20.48 6.85 5.07
N SER A 50 19.66 7.83 5.48
CA SER A 50 19.71 9.16 4.89
C SER A 50 20.80 10.00 5.55
N PRO A 51 21.79 10.52 4.79
CA PRO A 51 22.91 11.28 5.35
C PRO A 51 22.50 12.58 6.06
N SER A 52 21.29 13.07 5.80
CA SER A 52 20.69 14.25 6.45
C SER A 52 20.06 13.95 7.82
N PHE A 53 19.90 12.67 8.18
CA PHE A 53 19.22 12.24 9.40
C PHE A 53 20.25 11.60 10.34
N ASN A 54 20.67 12.35 11.36
CA ASN A 54 21.63 11.90 12.37
C ASN A 54 20.91 10.98 13.38
N ILE A 55 20.63 9.72 12.99
CA ILE A 55 19.83 8.73 13.77
C ILE A 55 20.67 7.96 14.79
N GLN A 56 21.92 8.35 15.05
CA GLN A 56 22.67 7.75 16.16
C GLN A 56 21.92 7.81 17.51
N ASN A 57 20.86 8.64 17.63
CA ASN A 57 20.00 8.74 18.82
C ASN A 57 18.48 8.56 18.62
N THR A 58 17.96 8.15 17.45
CA THR A 58 16.47 8.10 17.23
C THR A 58 15.89 6.74 16.84
N MET A 59 16.68 5.65 16.86
CA MET A 59 16.06 4.33 17.06
C MET A 59 15.57 4.27 18.51
N GLU A 60 14.35 4.74 18.73
CA GLU A 60 13.69 4.70 20.02
C GLU A 60 13.72 3.27 20.61
N PRO A 61 13.85 3.14 21.95
CA PRO A 61 13.77 1.85 22.63
C PRO A 61 12.46 1.09 22.42
N GLU A 62 11.42 1.75 21.90
CA GLU A 62 10.04 1.26 21.85
C GLU A 62 9.73 0.27 20.70
N MET A 63 10.65 0.10 19.75
CA MET A 63 10.41 -0.86 18.67
C MET A 63 10.53 -2.31 19.20
N SER A 64 9.42 -3.04 19.16
CA SER A 64 9.34 -4.43 19.63
C SER A 64 10.40 -5.32 18.95
N ASN A 65 10.86 -6.36 19.64
CA ASN A 65 11.85 -7.30 19.09
C ASN A 65 11.41 -7.90 17.74
N LEU A 66 10.11 -8.08 17.53
CA LEU A 66 9.54 -8.54 16.27
C LEU A 66 9.69 -7.50 15.15
N GLY A 67 9.48 -6.21 15.44
CA GLY A 67 9.71 -5.13 14.48
C GLY A 67 11.18 -5.04 14.05
N ARG A 68 12.10 -5.20 15.00
CA ARG A 68 13.55 -5.20 14.74
C ARG A 68 13.98 -6.37 13.85
N LEU A 69 13.43 -7.57 14.09
CA LEU A 69 13.66 -8.75 13.26
C LEU A 69 13.15 -8.55 11.83
N LYS A 70 11.92 -8.06 11.65
CA LYS A 70 11.37 -7.78 10.31
C LYS A 70 12.20 -6.77 9.52
N ILE A 71 12.72 -5.74 10.19
CA ILE A 71 13.62 -4.76 9.59
C ILE A 71 14.94 -5.41 9.18
N ARG A 72 15.54 -6.24 10.06
CA ARG A 72 16.78 -6.95 9.75
C ARG A 72 16.61 -7.89 8.55
N ASP A 73 15.53 -8.68 8.52
CA ASP A 73 15.25 -9.60 7.41
C ASP A 73 15.08 -8.84 6.10
N LYS A 74 14.39 -7.67 6.11
CA LYS A 74 14.29 -6.80 4.94
C LYS A 74 15.65 -6.22 4.54
N LEU A 75 16.47 -5.76 5.47
CA LEU A 75 17.84 -5.27 5.20
C LEU A 75 18.70 -6.34 4.51
N GLU A 76 18.65 -7.59 4.98
CA GLU A 76 19.38 -8.72 4.39
C GLU A 76 18.92 -9.05 2.96
N GLN A 77 17.65 -8.79 2.62
CA GLN A 77 17.13 -8.95 1.25
C GLN A 77 17.68 -7.89 0.28
N PHE A 78 18.13 -6.74 0.77
CA PHE A 78 18.60 -5.64 -0.07
C PHE A 78 20.11 -5.56 -0.12
N SER A 79 20.68 -5.84 -1.29
CA SER A 79 22.14 -5.83 -1.51
C SER A 79 22.79 -4.45 -1.40
N SER A 80 22.01 -3.36 -1.29
CA SER A 80 22.54 -2.00 -1.08
C SER A 80 21.49 -1.02 -0.54
N PRO A 81 21.90 0.03 0.20
CA PRO A 81 21.02 1.12 0.66
C PRO A 81 20.21 1.79 -0.46
N GLY A 82 20.81 1.93 -1.65
CA GLY A 82 20.15 2.53 -2.81
C GLY A 82 18.93 1.75 -3.28
N LYS A 83 18.97 0.41 -3.20
CA LYS A 83 17.82 -0.43 -3.56
C LYS A 83 16.66 -0.27 -2.58
N ILE A 84 16.95 -0.16 -1.28
CA ILE A 84 15.92 0.06 -0.25
C ILE A 84 15.20 1.38 -0.49
N LYS A 85 15.96 2.45 -0.74
CA LYS A 85 15.40 3.77 -1.03
C LYS A 85 14.55 3.74 -2.31
N PHE A 86 14.99 3.02 -3.34
CA PHE A 86 14.23 2.86 -4.57
C PHE A 86 12.90 2.13 -4.34
N GLU A 87 12.91 0.97 -3.66
CA GLU A 87 11.68 0.24 -3.34
C GLU A 87 10.73 1.06 -2.47
N TYR A 88 11.26 1.76 -1.46
CA TYR A 88 10.45 2.64 -0.62
C TYR A 88 9.69 3.70 -1.44
N LEU A 89 10.39 4.38 -2.36
CA LEU A 89 9.76 5.37 -3.24
C LEU A 89 8.77 4.73 -4.22
N LEU A 90 9.05 3.51 -4.68
CA LEU A 90 8.17 2.75 -5.54
C LEU A 90 6.87 2.35 -4.82
N SER A 91 6.97 1.83 -3.59
CA SER A 91 5.80 1.50 -2.75
C SER A 91 4.95 2.73 -2.44
N ILE A 92 5.56 3.88 -2.15
CA ILE A 92 4.82 5.15 -1.96
C ILE A 92 4.05 5.51 -3.23
N ARG A 93 4.73 5.51 -4.38
CA ARG A 93 4.09 5.86 -5.65
C ARG A 93 2.97 4.89 -6.01
N GLU A 94 3.16 3.60 -5.75
CA GLU A 94 2.13 2.59 -5.98
C GLU A 94 0.92 2.79 -5.06
N LEU A 95 1.15 3.12 -3.78
CA LEU A 95 0.09 3.45 -2.85
C LEU A 95 -0.72 4.67 -3.33
N GLU A 96 -0.05 5.75 -3.73
CA GLU A 96 -0.70 6.96 -4.27
C GLU A 96 -1.57 6.64 -5.51
N ASN A 97 -1.07 5.80 -6.42
CA ASN A 97 -1.85 5.37 -7.59
C ASN A 97 -3.08 4.56 -7.19
N LYS A 98 -2.95 3.64 -6.22
CA LYS A 98 -4.09 2.81 -5.76
C LYS A 98 -5.12 3.64 -5.00
N LEU A 99 -4.69 4.62 -4.19
CA LEU A 99 -5.59 5.57 -3.55
C LEU A 99 -6.35 6.40 -4.58
N GLY A 100 -5.71 6.80 -5.69
CA GLY A 100 -6.37 7.43 -6.83
C GLY A 100 -7.46 6.56 -7.45
N ASN A 101 -7.14 5.32 -7.82
CA ASN A 101 -8.11 4.37 -8.38
C ASN A 101 -9.27 4.09 -7.42
N LEU A 102 -8.97 3.98 -6.12
CA LEU A 102 -9.98 3.78 -5.08
C LEU A 102 -10.90 5.00 -4.98
N ALA A 103 -10.35 6.21 -5.13
CA ALA A 103 -11.14 7.43 -5.10
C ALA A 103 -12.11 7.53 -6.28
N GLU A 104 -11.66 7.18 -7.49
CA GLU A 104 -12.50 7.15 -8.70
C GLU A 104 -13.67 6.16 -8.54
N LEU A 105 -13.39 4.93 -8.09
CA LEU A 105 -14.42 3.92 -7.88
C LEU A 105 -15.42 4.31 -6.78
N LEU A 106 -14.97 5.01 -5.74
CA LEU A 106 -15.85 5.49 -4.68
C LEU A 106 -16.62 6.75 -5.09
N GLU A 107 -16.14 7.53 -6.06
CA GLU A 107 -16.86 8.68 -6.61
C GLU A 107 -18.11 8.25 -7.38
N GLU A 108 -18.01 7.18 -8.18
CA GLU A 108 -19.15 6.57 -8.89
C GLU A 108 -20.28 6.16 -7.92
N GLU A 109 -19.92 5.96 -6.65
CA GLU A 109 -20.78 5.48 -5.57
C GLU A 109 -21.05 6.57 -4.51
N GLU A 110 -20.81 7.84 -4.84
CA GLU A 110 -21.03 9.01 -3.98
C GLU A 110 -20.32 8.94 -2.61
N PHE A 111 -19.26 8.13 -2.50
CA PHE A 111 -18.58 7.80 -1.24
C PHE A 111 -19.51 7.22 -0.16
N ASP A 112 -20.53 6.44 -0.54
CA ASP A 112 -21.29 5.62 0.40
C ASP A 112 -20.45 4.42 0.88
N LEU A 113 -19.64 4.65 1.92
CA LEU A 113 -18.79 3.60 2.48
C LEU A 113 -19.60 2.50 3.20
N ASN A 114 -20.83 2.79 3.65
CA ASN A 114 -21.59 1.85 4.46
C ASN A 114 -21.91 0.55 3.72
N LYS A 115 -22.00 0.59 2.38
CA LYS A 115 -22.23 -0.59 1.55
C LYS A 115 -21.11 -1.64 1.66
N PHE A 116 -19.90 -1.22 2.05
CA PHE A 116 -18.75 -2.12 2.23
C PHE A 116 -18.66 -2.71 3.64
N ARG A 117 -19.47 -2.25 4.60
CA ARG A 117 -19.37 -2.68 6.01
C ARG A 117 -19.55 -4.18 6.22
N CYS A 118 -20.42 -4.82 5.43
CA CYS A 118 -20.66 -6.27 5.51
C CYS A 118 -19.71 -7.09 4.64
N ARG A 119 -18.83 -6.44 3.88
CA ARG A 119 -17.96 -7.07 2.87
C ARG A 119 -16.50 -7.07 3.30
N LEU A 120 -16.11 -6.04 4.04
CA LEU A 120 -14.79 -5.89 4.62
C LEU A 120 -14.75 -6.48 6.04
N THR A 121 -13.56 -6.90 6.44
CA THR A 121 -13.28 -7.12 7.88
C THR A 121 -13.35 -5.81 8.64
N GLU A 122 -13.50 -5.87 9.97
CA GLU A 122 -13.56 -4.69 10.84
C GLU A 122 -12.34 -3.78 10.62
N ASP A 123 -11.12 -4.34 10.65
CA ASP A 123 -9.88 -3.59 10.44
C ASP A 123 -9.82 -2.90 9.05
N GLN A 124 -10.27 -3.59 8.00
CA GLN A 124 -10.29 -3.04 6.64
C GLN A 124 -11.33 -1.92 6.49
N TYR A 125 -12.48 -2.07 7.12
CA TYR A 125 -13.53 -1.06 7.11
C TYR A 125 -13.11 0.18 7.92
N ASP A 126 -12.54 -0.03 9.10
CA ASP A 126 -12.01 1.06 9.94
C ASP A 126 -10.87 1.80 9.24
N TRP A 127 -10.01 1.07 8.52
CA TRP A 127 -9.01 1.66 7.65
C TRP A 127 -9.65 2.54 6.56
N LEU A 128 -10.65 2.03 5.83
CA LEU A 128 -11.33 2.77 4.78
C LEU A 128 -11.99 4.06 5.31
N VAL A 129 -12.66 3.96 6.46
CA VAL A 129 -13.32 5.10 7.11
C VAL A 129 -12.30 6.14 7.58
N SER A 130 -11.20 5.71 8.21
CA SER A 130 -10.15 6.61 8.70
C SER A 130 -9.40 7.32 7.56
N HIS A 131 -9.26 6.67 6.39
CA HIS A 131 -8.56 7.22 5.22
C HIS A 131 -9.49 7.93 4.23
N LYS A 132 -10.80 8.01 4.49
CA LYS A 132 -11.80 8.64 3.59
C LYS A 132 -11.38 10.03 3.10
N LYS A 133 -10.86 10.88 4.00
CA LYS A 133 -10.46 12.25 3.65
C LYS A 133 -9.23 12.27 2.73
N GLU A 134 -8.30 11.34 2.92
CA GLU A 134 -7.10 11.22 2.11
C GLU A 134 -7.46 10.73 0.72
N ILE A 135 -8.19 9.62 0.63
CA ILE A 135 -8.70 9.06 -0.64
C ILE A 135 -9.43 10.14 -1.44
N LYS A 136 -10.33 10.90 -0.81
CA LYS A 136 -11.09 11.97 -1.48
C LYS A 136 -10.22 13.11 -2.02
N LYS A 137 -9.00 13.34 -1.50
CA LYS A 137 -8.09 14.36 -2.05
C LYS A 137 -7.60 13.99 -3.45
N HIS A 138 -7.52 12.70 -3.78
CA HIS A 138 -7.02 12.27 -5.09
C HIS A 138 -7.96 12.66 -6.24
N LEU A 139 -9.27 12.81 -5.98
CA LEU A 139 -10.21 13.36 -6.96
C LEU A 139 -9.97 14.83 -7.28
N ARG A 140 -9.50 15.59 -6.29
CA ARG A 140 -9.16 17.01 -6.45
C ARG A 140 -7.80 17.21 -7.12
N GLY A 141 -7.02 16.15 -7.31
CA GLY A 141 -5.73 16.17 -7.99
C GLY A 141 -5.82 16.07 -9.52
N ILE A 142 -7.02 15.87 -10.09
CA ILE A 142 -7.23 15.79 -11.55
C ILE A 142 -7.41 17.20 -12.19
N GLU A 143 -7.40 18.28 -11.41
CA GLU A 143 -7.20 19.63 -11.97
C GLU A 143 -5.70 19.96 -12.10
N LEU A 144 -5.00 19.28 -13.01
CA LEU A 144 -3.78 19.83 -13.59
C LEU A 144 -4.18 20.66 -14.83
N LYS A 145 -4.35 21.96 -14.62
CA LYS A 145 -4.30 22.97 -15.68
C LYS A 145 -2.89 23.09 -16.25
#